data_AF-A0A2K3JNP0-F1
#
_entry.id   AF-A0A2K3JNP0-F1
#
_cell.length_a   1.000
_cell.length_b   1.000
_cell.length_c   1.000
_cell.angle_alpha   90.00
_cell.angle_beta   90.00
_cell.angle_gamma   90.00
#
_symmetry.space_group_name_H-M   'P 1'
#
loop_
_entity.id
_entity.type
_entity.pdbx_description
1 polymer ?
#
loop_
_entity_poly.entity_id
_entity_poly.type
_entity_poly.pdbx_seq_one_letter_code
_entity_poly.pdbx_strand_id
1 'polypeptide(L)'
;MAGRSFILWLHGLGDSGPANEPIKNLFTSPEFRNTKWSFPSAPHAPVTCNSYFRKLIRIAYQNSLRYGGIGLGPGSVLLLKVSDSILSGANLSGLI
;
A
#
# COMPACT_ATOMS: atom_id res chain seq x y z
N MET A 1 5.50 41.96 -3.11
CA MET A 1 5.97 41.18 -1.94
C MET A 1 5.73 39.71 -2.27
N ALA A 2 6.75 38.89 -2.48
CA ALA A 2 6.54 37.45 -2.66
C ALA A 2 6.13 36.86 -1.30
N GLY A 3 4.93 36.30 -1.21
CA GLY A 3 4.43 35.69 0.02
C GLY A 3 5.28 34.49 0.43
N ARG A 4 5.48 34.29 1.73
CA ARG A 4 6.12 33.07 2.24
C ARG A 4 5.15 31.90 2.04
N SER A 5 5.49 30.97 1.16
CA SER A 5 4.74 29.74 0.90
C SER A 5 5.24 28.60 1.80
N PHE A 6 4.31 27.73 2.19
CA PHE A 6 4.60 26.51 2.92
C PHE A 6 3.89 25.35 2.24
N ILE A 7 4.61 24.26 1.98
CA ILE A 7 4.08 23.03 1.37
C ILE A 7 4.29 21.88 2.34
N LEU A 8 3.20 21.20 2.67
CA LEU A 8 3.16 19.93 3.37
C LEU A 8 2.93 18.81 2.36
N TRP A 9 3.89 17.89 2.25
CA TRP A 9 3.81 16.74 1.35
C TRP A 9 3.52 15.47 2.15
N LEU A 10 2.41 14.79 1.84
CA LEU A 10 2.02 13.54 2.51
C LEU A 10 2.31 12.35 1.60
N HIS A 11 3.15 11.43 2.07
CA HIS A 11 3.54 10.24 1.31
C HIS A 11 2.43 9.16 1.29
N GLY A 12 2.59 8.17 0.41
CA GLY A 12 1.67 7.03 0.29
C GLY A 12 1.87 5.92 1.33
N LEU A 13 1.01 4.91 1.30
CA LEU A 13 1.08 3.73 2.18
C LEU A 13 2.43 2.99 2.03
N GLY A 14 3.11 2.75 3.15
CA GLY A 14 4.37 1.99 3.18
C GLY A 14 5.61 2.82 2.78
N ASP A 15 5.44 4.10 2.50
CA ASP A 15 6.51 5.02 2.15
C ASP A 15 6.93 5.90 3.36
N SER A 16 7.81 6.87 3.14
CA SER A 16 8.30 7.81 4.16
C SER A 16 8.47 9.24 3.61
N GLY A 17 8.50 10.21 4.52
CA GLY A 17 8.78 11.61 4.18
C GLY A 17 10.12 11.79 3.43
N PRO A 18 11.25 11.33 4.01
CA PRO A 18 12.57 11.46 3.37
C PRO A 18 12.66 10.89 1.96
N ALA A 19 11.96 9.79 1.65
CA ALA A 19 11.94 9.20 0.31
C ALA A 19 11.32 10.12 -0.75
N ASN A 20 10.44 11.05 -0.34
CA ASN A 20 9.74 11.97 -1.22
C ASN A 20 10.41 13.34 -1.34
N GLU A 21 11.40 13.67 -0.50
CA GLU A 21 12.09 14.97 -0.53
C GLU A 21 12.60 15.41 -1.91
N PRO A 22 13.12 14.53 -2.78
CA PRO A 22 13.60 14.93 -4.10
C PRO A 22 12.54 15.57 -4.99
N ILE A 23 11.24 15.39 -4.71
CA ILE A 23 10.16 15.95 -5.53
C ILE A 23 10.17 17.48 -5.59
N LYS A 24 10.69 18.15 -4.56
CA LYS A 24 10.82 19.61 -4.54
C LYS A 24 11.68 20.14 -5.70
N ASN A 25 12.62 19.31 -6.19
CA ASN A 25 13.52 19.68 -7.29
C ASN A 25 12.80 19.72 -8.64
N LEU A 26 11.59 19.15 -8.74
CA LEU A 26 10.74 19.25 -9.93
C LEU A 26 10.01 20.60 -10.00
N PHE A 27 9.88 21.32 -8.88
CA PHE A 27 9.22 22.62 -8.79
C PHE A 27 10.23 23.75 -9.01
N THR A 28 10.56 24.01 -10.28
CA THR A 28 11.59 24.98 -10.68
C THR A 28 11.09 26.42 -10.87
N SER A 29 9.77 26.64 -10.81
CA SER A 29 9.18 27.95 -11.03
C SER A 29 9.57 28.95 -9.94
N PRO A 30 9.82 30.25 -10.26
CA PRO A 30 10.29 31.26 -9.31
C PRO A 30 9.41 31.43 -8.06
N GLU A 31 8.11 31.15 -8.16
CA GLU A 31 7.12 31.19 -7.08
C GLU A 31 7.47 30.21 -5.95
N PHE A 32 8.17 29.12 -6.25
CA PHE A 32 8.55 28.10 -5.27
C PHE A 32 9.92 28.35 -4.62
N ARG A 33 10.68 29.35 -5.07
CA ARG A 33 12.06 29.60 -4.62
C ARG A 33 12.19 29.83 -3.12
N ASN A 34 11.16 30.43 -2.50
CA ASN A 34 11.13 30.73 -1.07
C ASN A 34 10.16 29.83 -0.28
N THR A 35 9.72 28.72 -0.88
CA THR A 35 8.80 27.79 -0.23
C THR A 35 9.51 27.03 0.88
N LYS A 36 8.91 26.98 2.06
CA LYS A 36 9.28 26.04 3.12
C LYS A 36 8.59 24.72 2.87
N TRP A 37 9.34 23.64 2.85
CA TRP A 37 8.82 22.29 2.61
C TRP A 37 8.81 21.47 3.89
N SER A 38 7.82 20.59 4.04
CA SER A 38 7.75 19.60 5.10
C SER A 38 7.35 18.24 4.53
N PHE A 39 8.15 17.23 4.85
CA PHE A 39 7.97 15.84 4.45
C PHE A 39 7.93 14.96 5.71
N PRO A 40 6.83 14.94 6.47
CA PRO A 40 6.72 14.09 7.65
C PRO A 40 6.61 12.61 7.26
N SER A 41 7.06 11.72 8.15
CA SER A 41 6.77 10.29 8.06
C SER A 41 5.59 9.93 8.96
N ALA A 42 4.62 9.19 8.42
CA ALA A 42 3.52 8.65 9.19
C ALA A 42 4.03 7.67 10.27
N PRO A 43 3.34 7.56 11.42
CA PRO A 43 3.70 6.58 12.44
C PRO A 43 3.51 5.15 11.93
N HIS A 44 4.26 4.22 12.50
CA HIS A 44 4.10 2.80 12.20
C HIS A 44 2.83 2.27 12.87
N ALA A 45 1.78 2.04 12.08
CA ALA A 45 0.48 1.60 12.57
C ALA A 45 -0.12 0.49 11.68
N PRO A 46 -0.91 -0.43 12.23
CA PRO A 46 -1.61 -1.44 11.44
C PRO A 46 -2.63 -0.76 10.52
N VAL A 47 -2.68 -1.21 9.27
CA VAL A 47 -3.67 -0.76 8.28
C VAL A 47 -4.60 -1.91 7.95
N THR A 48 -5.90 -1.73 8.21
CA THR A 48 -6.89 -2.81 8.19
C THR A 48 -6.93 -3.57 6.84
N CYS A 49 -6.80 -2.87 5.71
CA CYS A 49 -6.77 -3.52 4.40
C CYS A 49 -5.58 -4.47 4.20
N ASN A 50 -4.42 -4.17 4.81
CA ASN A 50 -3.25 -5.05 4.76
C ASN A 50 -3.49 -6.34 5.55
N SER A 51 -4.22 -6.27 6.66
CA SER A 51 -4.59 -7.44 7.45
C SER A 51 -5.51 -8.37 6.65
N TYR A 52 -6.53 -7.83 5.98
CA TYR A 52 -7.42 -8.63 5.13
C TYR A 52 -6.67 -9.26 3.96
N PHE A 53 -5.82 -8.50 3.27
CA PHE A 53 -5.03 -9.01 2.16
C PHE A 53 -4.10 -10.17 2.59
N ARG A 54 -3.42 -10.03 3.73
CA ARG A 54 -2.58 -11.10 4.31
C ARG A 54 -3.42 -12.34 4.67
N LYS A 55 -4.63 -12.16 5.22
CA LYS A 55 -5.55 -13.26 5.54
C LYS A 55 -5.99 -14.00 4.28
N LEU A 56 -6.33 -13.28 3.20
CA LEU A 56 -6.71 -13.87 1.91
C LEU A 56 -5.56 -14.66 1.27
N ILE A 57 -4.34 -14.10 1.24
CA ILE A 57 -3.16 -14.82 0.73
C ILE A 57 -2.95 -16.11 1.52
N ARG A 58 -3.05 -16.05 2.85
CA ARG A 58 -2.87 -17.23 3.71
C ARG A 58 -3.93 -18.30 3.42
N ILE A 59 -5.19 -17.91 3.28
CA ILE A 59 -6.30 -18.83 2.93
C ILE A 59 -6.04 -19.46 1.56
N ALA A 60 -5.70 -18.66 0.56
CA ALA A 60 -5.45 -19.14 -0.79
C ALA A 60 -4.27 -20.11 -0.87
N TYR A 61 -3.18 -19.83 -0.15
CA TYR A 61 -2.03 -20.73 -0.05
C TYR A 61 -2.42 -22.07 0.61
N GLN A 62 -3.16 -22.03 1.73
CA GLN A 62 -3.63 -23.24 2.41
C GLN A 62 -4.58 -24.07 1.53
N ASN A 63 -5.47 -23.42 0.78
CA ASN A 63 -6.35 -24.10 -0.17
C ASN A 63 -5.57 -24.70 -1.34
N SER A 64 -4.56 -24.01 -1.86
CA SER A 64 -3.66 -24.56 -2.89
C SER A 64 -3.01 -25.86 -2.41
N LEU A 65 -2.48 -25.88 -1.18
CA LEU A 65 -1.90 -27.09 -0.59
C LEU A 65 -2.91 -28.23 -0.38
N ARG A 66 -4.17 -27.91 -0.07
CA ARG A 66 -5.22 -28.91 0.21
C ARG A 66 -5.83 -29.55 -1.02
N TYR A 67 -6.00 -28.79 -2.10
CA TYR A 67 -6.73 -29.24 -3.29
C TYR A 67 -5.79 -29.58 -4.48
N GLY A 68 -4.49 -29.77 -4.21
CA GLY A 68 -3.52 -30.19 -5.23
C GLY A 68 -3.11 -29.07 -6.19
N GLY A 69 -3.19 -27.80 -5.76
CA GLY A 69 -2.69 -26.67 -6.51
C GLY A 69 -1.16 -26.70 -6.60
N ILE A 70 -0.64 -26.39 -7.78
CA ILE A 70 0.80 -26.25 -8.05
C ILE A 70 1.49 -25.45 -6.94
N GLY A 71 2.42 -26.11 -6.24
CA GLY A 71 3.21 -25.52 -5.18
C GLY A 71 3.95 -24.30 -5.69
N LEU A 72 3.54 -23.12 -5.22
CA LEU A 72 4.21 -21.87 -5.54
C LEU A 72 5.54 -21.84 -4.78
N GLY A 73 6.64 -22.11 -5.50
CA GLY A 73 7.99 -21.95 -4.99
C GLY A 73 8.30 -20.48 -4.61
N PRO A 74 9.43 -20.23 -3.94
CA PRO A 74 9.85 -18.87 -3.63
C PRO A 74 9.97 -18.04 -4.91
N GLY A 75 9.26 -16.91 -4.98
CA GLY A 75 9.19 -16.02 -6.15
C GLY A 75 7.93 -16.11 -7.00
N SER A 76 6.96 -16.96 -6.65
CA SER A 76 5.72 -17.09 -7.43
C SER A 76 4.71 -15.97 -7.15
N VAL A 77 4.06 -15.46 -8.19
CA VAL A 77 2.95 -14.50 -8.09
C VAL A 77 1.62 -15.27 -8.03
N LEU A 78 0.88 -15.13 -6.93
CA LEU A 78 -0.47 -15.68 -6.80
C LEU A 78 -1.46 -14.73 -7.51
N LEU A 79 -1.80 -15.04 -8.76
CA LEU A 79 -2.85 -14.32 -9.47
C LEU A 79 -4.22 -14.81 -8.97
N LEU A 80 -4.73 -14.17 -7.91
CA LEU A 80 -6.08 -14.43 -7.42
C LEU A 80 -7.10 -13.85 -8.40
N LYS A 81 -7.62 -14.69 -9.30
CA LYS A 81 -8.84 -14.36 -10.05
C LYS A 81 -10.00 -14.51 -9.08
N VAL A 82 -10.46 -13.39 -8.52
CA VAL A 82 -11.69 -13.37 -7.72
C VAL A 82 -12.84 -13.71 -8.67
N SER A 83 -13.38 -14.91 -8.52
CA SER A 83 -14.60 -15.35 -9.20
C SER A 83 -15.68 -15.45 -8.14
N ASP A 84 -16.91 -15.02 -8.44
CA ASP A 84 -18.03 -14.98 -7.48
C ASP A 84 -18.32 -16.35 -6.84
N SER A 85 -17.89 -17.43 -7.48
CA SER A 85 -17.96 -18.80 -6.98
C SER A 85 -17.04 -19.13 -5.79
N ILE A 86 -15.94 -18.38 -5.57
CA ILE A 86 -15.08 -18.56 -4.38
C ILE A 86 -15.73 -17.91 -3.15
N LEU A 87 -16.53 -16.86 -3.34
CA LEU A 87 -17.25 -16.19 -2.26
C LEU A 87 -18.42 -17.02 -1.72
N SER A 88 -19.03 -17.89 -2.53
CA SER A 88 -20.17 -18.71 -2.08
C SER A 88 -19.77 -19.90 -1.19
N GLY A 89 -18.50 -20.34 -1.24
CA GLY A 89 -17.98 -21.45 -0.43
C GLY A 89 -17.11 -21.04 0.76
N ALA A 90 -16.65 -19.78 0.81
CA ALA A 90 -15.90 -19.28 1.95
C ALA A 90 -16.87 -18.85 3.05
N ASN A 91 -16.81 -19.51 4.23
CA ASN A 91 -17.54 -19.04 5.39
C ASN A 91 -16.97 -17.68 5.86
N LEU A 92 -17.63 -16.59 5.47
CA LEU A 92 -17.26 -15.21 5.79
C LEU A 92 -17.75 -14.79 7.19
N SER A 93 -18.30 -15.69 8.00
CA SER A 93 -18.84 -15.35 9.33
C SER A 93 -17.80 -14.87 10.35
N GLY A 94 -16.50 -14.89 10.01
CA GLY A 94 -15.41 -14.32 10.80
C GLY A 94 -14.68 -13.15 10.11
N LEU A 95 -15.38 -12.46 9.21
CA LEU A 95 -14.90 -11.29 8.45
C LEU A 95 -15.73 -10.02 8.71
N ILE A 96 -16.71 -10.08 9.61
CA ILE A 96 -17.43 -8.93 10.17
C ILE A 96 -17.00 -8.74 11.63
#